data_AF-A0A7L1GEF0-F1
#
_entry.id   AF-A0A7L1GEF0-F1
#
_cell.length_a   1.000
_cell.length_b   1.000
_cell.length_c   1.000
_cell.angle_alpha   90.00
_cell.angle_beta   90.00
_cell.angle_gamma   90.00
#
_symmetry.space_group_name_H-M   'P 1'
#
loop_
_entity.id
_entity.type
_entity.pdbx_description
1 polymer ?
#
loop_
_entity_poly.entity_id
_entity_poly.type
_entity_poly.pdbx_seq_one_letter_code
_entity_poly.pdbx_strand_id
1 'polypeptide(L)'
;WMSQQSSSFLLPNATELLSPTEGRAVGLPWGAGLPRGRRKRYLSPHDMGLVLDYHNQVRSQVSPPAANMEYMVWDEQLARAAEAWAARCLWDHGPPQLIKYVGQNLSIQSGRQRSVVDMVRSWHQEKQHYSFPHPRECNPRCPSKCSGSVCSHYTQMVWASSSRLGCALSTCTNIQVWGSTWRHATLLVCNYAIKGNWLGEAPYKVGRPCSACPPIYGGGCSNNMCFTGLKSNQVSWF
;
A
#
# COMPACT_ATOMS: atom_id res chain seq x y z
N TRP A 1 11.28 33.49 57.15
CA TRP A 1 12.62 33.32 56.57
C TRP A 1 12.50 32.23 55.52
N MET A 2 12.46 32.44 54.21
CA MET A 2 12.69 33.60 53.34
C MET A 2 11.62 33.62 52.23
N SER A 3 11.33 34.82 51.75
CA SER A 3 10.35 35.19 50.72
C SER A 3 10.91 35.07 49.30
N GLN A 4 10.02 35.00 48.29
CA GLN A 4 9.98 35.86 47.08
C GLN A 4 8.81 35.40 46.18
N GLN A 5 7.68 36.11 46.17
CA GLN A 5 7.30 37.28 45.35
C GLN A 5 6.88 36.94 43.90
N SER A 6 5.55 36.94 43.75
CA SER A 6 4.75 37.11 42.55
C SER A 6 4.88 38.53 41.98
N SER A 7 4.77 38.69 40.65
CA SER A 7 4.25 39.91 40.02
C SER A 7 3.85 39.63 38.57
N SER A 8 2.63 40.04 38.24
CA SER A 8 1.99 40.04 36.92
C SER A 8 1.55 41.45 36.63
N PHE A 9 1.85 42.04 35.46
CA PHE A 9 1.13 43.23 34.95
C PHE A 9 1.22 43.34 33.41
N LEU A 10 0.27 44.10 32.87
CA LEU A 10 -0.35 44.08 31.55
C LEU A 10 0.34 44.95 30.47
N LEU A 11 -0.07 44.72 29.21
CA LEU A 11 0.26 45.42 27.95
C LEU A 11 -0.02 46.93 27.96
N PRO A 12 0.52 47.70 26.98
CA PRO A 12 -0.39 48.15 25.94
C PRO A 12 0.16 48.20 24.50
N ASN A 13 -0.81 48.25 23.60
CA ASN A 13 -0.79 48.38 22.14
C ASN A 13 -0.32 49.80 21.70
N ALA A 14 0.38 49.91 20.58
CA ALA A 14 0.49 51.17 19.82
C ALA A 14 0.74 50.89 18.34
N THR A 15 -0.17 51.39 17.51
CA THR A 15 -0.11 51.45 16.06
C THR A 15 0.28 52.87 15.68
N GLU A 16 1.34 53.07 14.89
CA GLU A 16 1.50 54.29 14.08
C GLU A 16 2.23 54.00 12.75
N LEU A 17 1.65 54.53 11.68
CA LEU A 17 2.17 54.59 10.31
C LEU A 17 3.15 55.76 10.15
N LEU A 18 4.12 55.65 9.24
CA LEU A 18 4.28 56.46 8.00
C LEU A 18 5.70 56.31 7.40
N SER A 19 5.75 56.15 6.08
CA SER A 19 6.94 56.09 5.18
C SER A 19 7.49 57.50 4.86
N PRO A 20 8.40 57.78 3.88
CA PRO A 20 9.36 56.95 3.13
C PRO A 20 10.79 57.60 3.03
N THR A 21 11.82 56.85 2.59
CA THR A 21 12.97 57.46 1.90
C THR A 21 13.47 56.56 0.76
N GLU A 22 13.55 57.15 -0.43
CA GLU A 22 14.05 56.57 -1.68
C GLU A 22 15.51 56.12 -1.58
N GLY A 23 15.86 55.05 -2.31
CA GLY A 23 17.24 54.58 -2.40
C GLY A 23 17.48 53.43 -3.36
N ARG A 24 17.32 53.71 -4.67
CA ARG A 24 18.08 53.13 -5.81
C ARG A 24 17.95 51.63 -6.10
N ALA A 25 17.28 51.37 -7.23
CA ALA A 25 17.20 50.09 -7.92
C ALA A 25 18.57 49.51 -8.32
N VAL A 26 18.74 48.20 -8.09
CA VAL A 26 19.61 47.34 -8.90
C VAL A 26 18.76 46.14 -9.29
N GLY A 27 18.37 46.09 -10.56
CA GLY A 27 17.67 44.95 -11.14
C GLY A 27 18.61 43.85 -11.61
N LEU A 28 18.07 42.63 -11.68
CA LEU A 28 18.31 41.51 -12.61
C LEU A 28 18.03 40.17 -11.88
N PRO A 29 17.73 39.08 -12.59
CA PRO A 29 16.76 38.91 -13.67
C PRO A 29 15.77 37.76 -13.35
N TRP A 30 14.80 37.57 -14.24
CA TRP A 30 13.79 36.52 -14.22
C TRP A 30 14.28 35.14 -13.77
N GLY A 31 13.71 34.67 -12.65
CA GLY A 31 13.73 33.27 -12.25
C GLY A 31 12.51 32.57 -12.85
N ALA A 32 12.77 31.74 -13.85
CA ALA A 32 11.82 30.86 -14.51
C ALA A 32 10.88 30.17 -13.51
N GLY A 33 9.58 30.16 -13.83
CA GLY A 33 8.62 29.30 -13.17
C GLY A 33 9.10 27.86 -13.24
N LEU A 34 9.53 27.32 -12.10
CA LEU A 34 9.78 25.89 -11.96
C LEU A 34 8.49 25.16 -12.35
N PRO A 35 8.52 24.21 -13.30
CA PRO A 35 7.37 23.35 -13.50
C PRO A 35 7.22 22.53 -12.21
N ARG A 36 6.24 22.91 -11.39
CA ARG A 36 5.75 22.09 -10.28
C ARG A 36 5.00 20.89 -10.89
N GLY A 37 5.75 20.00 -11.54
CA GLY A 37 5.33 18.63 -11.70
C GLY A 37 5.21 18.05 -10.30
N ARG A 38 3.99 17.93 -9.78
CA ARG A 38 3.72 17.22 -8.52
C ARG A 38 4.25 15.80 -8.69
N ARG A 39 5.47 15.54 -8.21
CA ARG A 39 5.97 14.19 -8.00
C ARG A 39 5.00 13.55 -7.01
N LYS A 40 4.12 12.65 -7.47
CA LYS A 40 3.21 11.90 -6.59
C LYS A 40 4.07 10.99 -5.72
N ARG A 41 4.41 11.47 -4.52
CA ARG A 41 5.06 10.67 -3.46
C ARG A 41 4.06 9.83 -2.67
N TYR A 42 2.77 10.00 -2.95
CA TYR A 42 1.67 9.43 -2.19
C TYR A 42 0.53 9.04 -3.14
N LEU A 43 -0.15 7.96 -2.80
CA LEU A 43 -1.36 7.50 -3.49
C LEU A 43 -2.51 8.46 -3.17
N SER A 44 -3.25 8.93 -4.18
CA SER A 44 -4.46 9.71 -3.87
C SER A 44 -5.53 8.82 -3.20
N PRO A 45 -6.47 9.38 -2.40
CA PRO A 45 -7.57 8.59 -1.83
C PRO A 45 -8.38 7.82 -2.90
N HIS A 46 -8.53 8.41 -4.09
CA HIS A 46 -9.13 7.72 -5.23
C HIS A 46 -8.30 6.51 -5.69
N ASP A 47 -6.97 6.70 -5.86
CA ASP A 47 -6.06 5.62 -6.24
C ASP A 47 -6.03 4.50 -5.18
N MET A 48 -6.13 4.83 -3.89
CA MET A 48 -6.23 3.86 -2.80
C MET A 48 -7.48 2.99 -2.94
N GLY A 49 -8.63 3.62 -3.17
CA GLY A 49 -9.89 2.93 -3.44
C GLY A 49 -9.75 1.99 -4.65
N LEU A 50 -9.23 2.47 -5.77
CA LEU A 50 -9.03 1.65 -6.97
C LEU A 50 -8.12 0.44 -6.73
N VAL A 51 -7.03 0.60 -5.97
CA VAL A 51 -6.13 -0.50 -5.63
C VAL A 51 -6.83 -1.53 -4.75
N LEU A 52 -7.55 -1.08 -3.72
CA LEU A 52 -8.28 -1.97 -2.80
C LEU A 52 -9.41 -2.71 -3.52
N ASP A 53 -10.21 -1.99 -4.31
CA ASP A 53 -11.32 -2.54 -5.07
C ASP A 53 -10.84 -3.60 -6.07
N TYR A 54 -9.72 -3.34 -6.76
CA TYR A 54 -9.13 -4.30 -7.67
C TYR A 54 -8.63 -5.56 -6.94
N HIS A 55 -8.05 -5.45 -5.74
CA HIS A 55 -7.70 -6.62 -4.94
C HIS A 55 -8.94 -7.45 -4.58
N ASN A 56 -9.99 -6.80 -4.07
CA ASN A 56 -11.24 -7.48 -3.70
C ASN A 56 -11.96 -8.10 -4.92
N GLN A 57 -11.91 -7.43 -6.09
CA GLN A 57 -12.40 -8.00 -7.33
C GLN A 57 -11.67 -9.31 -7.68
N VAL A 58 -10.33 -9.30 -7.68
CA VAL A 58 -9.52 -10.50 -7.96
C VAL A 58 -9.82 -11.61 -6.96
N ARG A 59 -9.91 -11.29 -5.66
CA ARG A 59 -10.22 -12.23 -4.58
C ARG A 59 -11.59 -12.89 -4.72
N SER A 60 -12.60 -12.15 -5.20
CA SER A 60 -13.97 -12.66 -5.41
C SER A 60 -14.11 -13.62 -6.60
N GLN A 61 -13.12 -13.65 -7.50
CA GLN A 61 -13.17 -14.33 -8.81
C GLN A 61 -12.08 -15.42 -8.95
N VAL A 62 -11.53 -15.89 -7.83
CA VAL A 62 -10.52 -16.96 -7.85
C VAL A 62 -11.12 -18.28 -8.33
N SER A 63 -10.29 -19.07 -9.03
CA SER A 63 -10.61 -20.43 -9.45
C SER A 63 -9.42 -21.33 -9.09
N PRO A 64 -9.63 -22.42 -8.34
CA PRO A 64 -10.91 -22.89 -7.80
C PRO A 64 -11.53 -21.93 -6.76
N PRO A 65 -12.85 -22.00 -6.48
CA PRO A 65 -13.50 -21.12 -5.50
C PRO A 65 -12.94 -21.28 -4.09
N ALA A 66 -12.86 -20.15 -3.37
CA ALA A 66 -12.32 -20.08 -2.02
C ALA A 66 -13.43 -20.10 -0.96
N ALA A 67 -13.33 -21.03 0.00
CA ALA A 67 -14.29 -21.16 1.10
C ALA A 67 -14.11 -20.14 2.23
N ASN A 68 -12.90 -19.57 2.36
CA ASN A 68 -12.49 -18.77 3.51
C ASN A 68 -11.86 -17.42 3.14
N MET A 69 -12.10 -16.91 1.92
CA MET A 69 -11.50 -15.66 1.45
C MET A 69 -12.00 -14.47 2.28
N GLU A 70 -11.14 -13.79 3.02
CA GLU A 70 -11.54 -12.62 3.81
C GLU A 70 -11.63 -11.36 2.95
N TYR A 71 -12.61 -10.48 3.20
CA TYR A 71 -12.67 -9.17 2.55
C TYR A 71 -11.49 -8.30 3.00
N MET A 72 -10.83 -7.64 2.04
CA MET A 72 -9.68 -6.80 2.33
C MET A 72 -10.10 -5.36 2.59
N VAL A 73 -9.56 -4.74 3.63
CA VAL A 73 -9.75 -3.32 3.97
C VAL A 73 -8.42 -2.56 3.90
N TRP A 74 -8.49 -1.24 3.71
CA TRP A 74 -7.32 -0.39 3.76
C TRP A 74 -6.80 -0.23 5.20
N ASP A 75 -5.49 -0.21 5.36
CA ASP A 75 -4.81 0.01 6.63
C ASP A 75 -3.75 1.11 6.49
N GLU A 76 -3.98 2.23 7.18
CA GLU A 76 -3.12 3.40 7.11
C GLU A 76 -1.72 3.16 7.72
N GLN A 77 -1.57 2.23 8.67
CA GLN A 77 -0.26 1.92 9.24
C GLN A 77 0.58 1.15 8.22
N LEU A 78 -0.04 0.20 7.52
CA LEU A 78 0.61 -0.52 6.42
C LEU A 78 1.01 0.43 5.27
N ALA A 79 0.14 1.41 4.95
CA ALA A 79 0.40 2.40 3.91
C ALA A 79 1.56 3.33 4.28
N ARG A 80 1.62 3.84 5.52
CA ARG A 80 2.76 4.63 6.01
C ARG A 80 4.07 3.84 5.99
N ALA A 81 4.03 2.56 6.38
CA ALA A 81 5.21 1.71 6.30
C ALA A 81 5.65 1.46 4.85
N ALA A 82 4.70 1.31 3.92
CA ALA A 82 4.99 1.18 2.50
C ALA A 82 5.60 2.47 1.93
N GLU A 83 5.11 3.64 2.35
CA GLU A 83 5.63 4.95 1.95
C GLU A 83 7.08 5.14 2.40
N ALA A 84 7.36 4.85 3.68
CA ALA A 84 8.71 4.92 4.22
C ALA A 84 9.68 4.01 3.45
N TRP A 85 9.24 2.82 3.04
CA TRP A 85 10.07 1.91 2.25
C TRP A 85 10.24 2.38 0.78
N ALA A 86 9.14 2.79 0.13
CA ALA A 86 9.16 3.28 -1.25
C ALA A 86 10.07 4.50 -1.42
N ALA A 87 10.10 5.39 -0.41
CA ALA A 87 10.95 6.58 -0.40
C ALA A 87 12.45 6.26 -0.46
N ARG A 88 12.87 5.04 -0.06
CA ARG A 88 14.28 4.62 -0.15
C ARG A 88 14.74 4.36 -1.57
N CYS A 89 13.81 4.17 -2.52
CA CYS A 89 14.14 3.88 -3.92
C CYS A 89 15.09 2.67 -4.07
N LEU A 90 14.78 1.60 -3.35
CA LEU A 90 15.48 0.32 -3.40
C LEU A 90 14.56 -0.73 -4.01
N TRP A 91 15.06 -1.49 -4.98
CA TRP A 91 14.36 -2.64 -5.56
C TRP A 91 14.64 -3.89 -4.71
N ASP A 92 14.13 -3.88 -3.49
CA ASP A 92 14.26 -4.99 -2.53
C ASP A 92 13.13 -4.93 -1.50
N HIS A 93 12.86 -6.06 -0.85
CA HIS A 93 11.84 -6.16 0.19
C HIS A 93 12.32 -5.61 1.54
N GLY A 94 11.42 -4.96 2.28
CA GLY A 94 11.73 -4.56 3.66
C GLY A 94 10.75 -3.57 4.31
N PRO A 95 11.13 -3.04 5.50
CA PRO A 95 12.36 -3.34 6.23
C PRO A 95 12.39 -4.78 6.77
N PRO A 96 13.59 -5.39 6.95
CA PRO A 96 13.72 -6.80 7.34
C PRO A 96 12.94 -7.22 8.58
N GLN A 97 12.79 -6.32 9.55
CA GLN A 97 12.05 -6.62 10.78
C GLN A 97 10.53 -6.66 10.56
N LEU A 98 10.00 -5.88 9.62
CA LEU A 98 8.58 -5.81 9.34
C LEU A 98 8.13 -6.98 8.46
N ILE A 99 8.91 -7.30 7.42
CA ILE A 99 8.55 -8.34 6.42
C ILE A 99 8.52 -9.76 6.99
N LYS A 100 8.97 -9.96 8.24
CA LYS A 100 8.77 -11.20 9.00
C LYS A 100 7.29 -11.47 9.28
N TYR A 101 6.49 -10.42 9.46
CA TYR A 101 5.09 -10.49 9.89
C TYR A 101 4.11 -9.92 8.87
N VAL A 102 4.61 -9.15 7.90
CA VAL A 102 3.85 -8.48 6.85
C VAL A 102 4.24 -9.05 5.48
N GLY A 103 3.25 -9.28 4.63
CA GLY A 103 3.46 -9.60 3.22
C GLY A 103 3.82 -8.32 2.45
N GLN A 104 4.61 -8.41 1.38
CA GLN A 104 4.94 -7.24 0.58
C GLN A 104 5.06 -7.58 -0.90
N ASN A 105 4.34 -6.84 -1.73
CA ASN A 105 4.51 -6.87 -3.18
C ASN A 105 5.16 -5.56 -3.64
N LEU A 106 6.05 -5.69 -4.62
CA LEU A 106 6.71 -4.56 -5.27
C LEU A 106 6.37 -4.55 -6.75
N SER A 107 6.20 -3.37 -7.31
CA SER A 107 6.08 -3.19 -8.76
C SER A 107 6.87 -1.97 -9.16
N ILE A 108 7.53 -2.04 -10.31
CA ILE A 108 8.34 -0.95 -10.82
C ILE A 108 8.05 -0.72 -12.29
N GLN A 109 7.97 0.55 -12.67
CA GLN A 109 7.82 0.93 -14.07
C GLN A 109 8.68 2.15 -14.40
N SER A 110 9.23 2.17 -15.62
CA SER A 110 9.85 3.34 -16.23
C SER A 110 9.10 3.68 -17.52
N GLY A 111 9.27 4.91 -18.02
CA GLY A 111 8.64 5.36 -19.26
C GLY A 111 7.21 5.86 -19.10
N ARG A 112 6.31 5.50 -20.04
CA ARG A 112 4.95 6.06 -20.11
C ARG A 112 4.19 5.81 -18.81
N GLN A 113 3.58 6.87 -18.27
CA GLN A 113 2.82 6.83 -17.03
C GLN A 113 1.65 5.85 -17.17
N ARG A 114 1.75 4.68 -16.52
CA ARG A 114 0.62 3.77 -16.35
C ARG A 114 -0.12 4.08 -15.06
N SER A 115 -1.38 3.69 -14.99
CA SER A 115 -2.16 3.82 -13.76
C SER A 115 -1.59 2.92 -12.67
N VAL A 116 -1.86 3.24 -11.40
CA VAL A 116 -1.46 2.33 -10.31
C VAL A 116 -2.16 0.98 -10.42
N VAL A 117 -3.37 0.96 -10.98
CA VAL A 117 -4.11 -0.28 -11.25
C VAL A 117 -3.36 -1.16 -12.25
N ASP A 118 -2.68 -0.59 -13.25
CA ASP A 118 -1.86 -1.39 -14.18
C ASP A 118 -0.68 -2.07 -13.48
N MET A 119 -0.07 -1.39 -12.49
CA MET A 119 1.03 -1.95 -11.69
C MET A 119 0.57 -3.10 -10.78
N VAL A 120 -0.66 -3.04 -10.27
CA VAL A 120 -1.27 -4.13 -9.48
C VAL A 120 -1.81 -5.23 -10.41
N ARG A 121 -2.30 -4.87 -11.60
CA ARG A 121 -2.77 -5.82 -12.62
C ARG A 121 -1.67 -6.75 -13.09
N SER A 122 -0.42 -6.28 -13.18
CA SER A 122 0.70 -7.17 -13.53
C SER A 122 0.91 -8.28 -12.52
N TRP A 123 0.66 -8.04 -11.22
CA TRP A 123 0.68 -9.11 -10.21
C TRP A 123 -0.44 -10.11 -10.44
N HIS A 124 -1.67 -9.65 -10.73
CA HIS A 124 -2.79 -10.55 -11.04
C HIS A 124 -2.51 -11.40 -12.29
N GLN A 125 -1.85 -10.86 -13.30
CA GLN A 125 -1.53 -11.59 -14.54
C GLN A 125 -0.66 -12.82 -14.31
N GLU A 126 0.11 -12.90 -13.21
CA GLU A 126 0.84 -14.11 -12.85
C GLU A 126 -0.07 -15.33 -12.64
N LYS A 127 -1.37 -15.13 -12.41
CA LYS A 127 -2.40 -16.18 -12.39
C LYS A 127 -2.31 -17.12 -13.58
N GLN A 128 -1.96 -16.61 -14.77
CA GLN A 128 -1.85 -17.42 -15.99
C GLN A 128 -0.73 -18.47 -15.93
N HIS A 129 0.23 -18.30 -15.01
CA HIS A 129 1.36 -19.20 -14.80
C HIS A 129 1.24 -19.99 -13.49
N TYR A 130 0.26 -19.66 -12.65
CA TYR A 130 0.06 -20.28 -11.35
C TYR A 130 -0.92 -21.46 -11.46
N SER A 131 -0.51 -22.62 -10.98
CA SER A 131 -1.40 -23.77 -10.82
C SER A 131 -1.75 -23.95 -9.35
N PHE A 132 -3.03 -23.84 -9.00
CA PHE A 132 -3.49 -24.05 -7.63
C PHE A 132 -3.25 -25.51 -7.20
N PRO A 133 -2.67 -25.77 -6.01
CA PRO A 133 -2.40 -27.13 -5.56
C PRO A 133 -3.71 -27.87 -5.31
N HIS A 134 -3.87 -29.05 -5.89
CA HIS A 134 -5.05 -29.87 -5.61
C HIS A 134 -5.02 -30.30 -4.13
N PRO A 135 -6.16 -30.35 -3.40
CA PRO A 135 -6.17 -30.70 -1.97
C PRO A 135 -5.47 -32.02 -1.63
N ARG A 136 -5.51 -33.01 -2.54
CA ARG A 136 -4.83 -34.30 -2.39
C ARG A 136 -3.30 -34.21 -2.44
N GLU A 137 -2.74 -33.15 -2.99
CA GLU A 137 -1.30 -32.91 -3.06
C GLU A 137 -0.77 -32.22 -1.80
N CYS A 138 -1.66 -31.70 -0.95
CA CYS A 138 -1.31 -31.03 0.30
C CYS A 138 -1.20 -32.04 1.45
N ASN A 139 -0.02 -32.65 1.63
CA ASN A 139 0.24 -33.54 2.76
C ASN A 139 1.75 -33.68 3.07
N PRO A 140 2.27 -33.18 4.21
CA PRO A 140 1.68 -32.22 5.13
C PRO A 140 1.76 -30.77 4.60
N ARG A 141 2.43 -30.58 3.47
CA ARG A 141 2.66 -29.29 2.80
C ARG A 141 2.07 -29.34 1.39
N CYS A 142 1.59 -28.21 0.90
CA CYS A 142 1.16 -28.01 -0.48
C CYS A 142 2.35 -27.67 -1.39
N PRO A 143 2.41 -28.20 -2.62
CA PRO A 143 3.39 -27.76 -3.61
C PRO A 143 3.04 -26.35 -4.10
N SER A 144 4.07 -25.52 -4.35
CA SER A 144 3.93 -24.28 -5.09
C SER A 144 4.27 -24.55 -6.56
N LYS A 145 3.31 -24.38 -7.46
CA LYS A 145 3.47 -24.62 -8.90
C LYS A 145 3.36 -23.30 -9.66
N CYS A 146 4.49 -22.84 -10.17
CA CYS A 146 4.59 -21.65 -11.01
C CYS A 146 5.39 -22.01 -12.27
N SER A 147 4.79 -21.82 -13.44
CA SER A 147 5.49 -22.03 -14.72
C SER A 147 6.18 -20.76 -15.23
N GLY A 148 5.95 -19.62 -14.58
CA GLY A 148 6.57 -18.34 -14.88
C GLY A 148 7.76 -18.07 -13.96
N SER A 149 8.42 -16.93 -14.15
CA SER A 149 9.51 -16.50 -13.26
C SER A 149 9.03 -16.17 -11.86
N VAL A 150 7.80 -15.66 -11.71
CA VAL A 150 7.20 -15.25 -10.45
C VAL A 150 5.69 -15.52 -10.48
N CYS A 151 5.16 -16.08 -9.39
CA CYS A 151 3.72 -16.18 -9.11
C CYS A 151 3.35 -15.68 -7.70
N SER A 152 4.35 -15.30 -6.90
CA SER A 152 4.17 -14.97 -5.49
C SER A 152 3.40 -13.68 -5.28
N HIS A 153 3.39 -12.76 -6.26
CA HIS A 153 2.61 -11.54 -6.13
C HIS A 153 1.12 -11.87 -6.28
N TYR A 154 0.74 -12.69 -7.26
CA TYR A 154 -0.64 -13.18 -7.38
C TYR A 154 -1.08 -13.94 -6.13
N THR A 155 -0.31 -14.90 -5.64
CA THR A 155 -0.71 -15.68 -4.45
C THR A 155 -0.84 -14.82 -3.20
N GLN A 156 -0.05 -13.75 -3.07
CA GLN A 156 -0.23 -12.77 -1.99
C GLN A 156 -1.52 -11.96 -2.15
N MET A 157 -1.88 -11.54 -3.36
CA MET A 157 -3.15 -10.84 -3.61
C MET A 157 -4.37 -11.67 -3.20
N VAL A 158 -4.31 -12.99 -3.46
CA VAL A 158 -5.40 -13.93 -3.18
C VAL A 158 -5.21 -14.73 -1.89
N TRP A 159 -4.32 -14.28 -0.99
CA TRP A 159 -4.13 -14.98 0.28
C TRP A 159 -5.33 -14.76 1.21
N ALA A 160 -6.04 -15.83 1.58
CA ALA A 160 -7.34 -15.76 2.25
C ALA A 160 -7.32 -14.89 3.51
N SER A 161 -6.32 -15.07 4.39
CA SER A 161 -6.22 -14.36 5.67
C SER A 161 -5.57 -12.98 5.59
N SER A 162 -5.06 -12.56 4.42
CA SER A 162 -4.58 -11.20 4.22
C SER A 162 -5.77 -10.27 4.05
N SER A 163 -6.33 -9.77 5.15
CA SER A 163 -7.53 -8.91 5.18
C SER A 163 -7.23 -7.41 5.29
N ARG A 164 -5.96 -7.01 5.35
CA ARG A 164 -5.52 -5.61 5.39
C ARG A 164 -4.48 -5.31 4.33
N LEU A 165 -4.61 -4.15 3.69
CA LEU A 165 -3.72 -3.67 2.64
C LEU A 165 -3.35 -2.20 2.87
N GLY A 166 -2.09 -1.86 2.67
CA GLY A 166 -1.67 -0.46 2.56
C GLY A 166 -0.54 -0.33 1.57
N CYS A 167 -0.62 0.65 0.68
CA CYS A 167 0.34 0.84 -0.40
C CYS A 167 0.88 2.27 -0.45
N ALA A 168 1.98 2.47 -1.16
CA ALA A 168 2.53 3.77 -1.48
C ALA A 168 3.34 3.76 -2.80
N LEU A 169 3.45 4.93 -3.43
CA LEU A 169 4.21 5.16 -4.65
C LEU A 169 5.39 6.08 -4.38
N SER A 170 6.54 5.81 -4.99
CA SER A 170 7.68 6.72 -5.00
C SER A 170 8.26 6.83 -6.41
N THR A 171 8.46 8.05 -6.89
CA THR A 171 9.21 8.29 -8.14
C THR A 171 10.68 8.46 -7.83
N CYS A 172 11.48 7.50 -8.27
CA CYS A 172 12.91 7.41 -8.07
C CYS A 172 13.66 8.01 -9.26
N THR A 173 14.55 8.97 -8.99
CA THR A 173 15.42 9.54 -10.03
C THR A 173 16.27 8.46 -10.69
N ASN A 174 16.89 7.61 -9.88
CA ASN A 174 17.62 6.41 -10.29
C ASN A 174 17.29 5.30 -9.30
N ILE A 175 17.11 4.08 -9.80
CA ILE A 175 16.96 2.86 -8.98
C ILE A 175 17.65 1.71 -9.71
N GLN A 176 18.41 0.89 -8.98
CA GLN A 176 19.05 -0.29 -9.54
C GLN A 176 18.07 -1.46 -9.50
N VAL A 177 17.84 -2.08 -10.64
CA VAL A 177 16.93 -3.22 -10.82
C VAL A 177 17.68 -4.26 -11.65
N TRP A 178 17.94 -5.43 -11.06
CA TRP A 178 18.66 -6.55 -11.71
C TRP A 178 19.97 -6.12 -12.42
N GLY A 179 20.78 -5.30 -11.75
CA GLY A 179 22.07 -4.82 -12.27
C GLY A 179 21.98 -3.68 -13.30
N SER A 180 20.77 -3.20 -13.63
CA SER A 180 20.57 -2.07 -14.54
C SER A 180 19.97 -0.86 -13.82
N THR A 181 20.40 0.34 -14.21
CA THR A 181 19.85 1.59 -13.66
C THR A 181 18.61 2.03 -14.40
N TRP A 182 17.49 2.09 -13.70
CA TRP A 182 16.23 2.61 -14.19
C TRP A 182 16.09 4.07 -13.79
N ARG A 183 15.96 4.96 -14.77
CA ARG A 183 15.82 6.41 -14.55
C ARG A 183 14.36 6.81 -14.49
N HIS A 184 14.04 7.73 -13.58
CA HIS A 184 12.68 8.27 -13.38
C HIS A 184 11.61 7.16 -13.24
N ALA A 185 11.97 6.07 -12.56
CA ALA A 185 11.08 4.94 -12.36
C ALA A 185 10.12 5.19 -11.21
N THR A 186 8.89 4.68 -11.32
CA THR A 186 7.91 4.68 -10.24
C THR A 186 7.92 3.30 -9.58
N LEU A 187 8.21 3.29 -8.28
CA LEU A 187 8.15 2.12 -7.41
C LEU A 187 6.82 2.14 -6.63
N LEU A 188 6.04 1.06 -6.74
CA LEU A 188 4.88 0.76 -5.91
C LEU A 188 5.29 -0.27 -4.86
N VAL A 189 4.98 0.02 -3.61
CA VAL A 189 5.10 -0.91 -2.49
C VAL A 189 3.70 -1.13 -1.93
N CYS A 190 3.28 -2.39 -1.79
CA CYS A 190 2.04 -2.76 -1.10
C CYS A 190 2.35 -3.76 0.02
N ASN A 191 1.87 -3.45 1.22
CA ASN A 191 2.01 -4.27 2.42
C ASN A 191 0.68 -4.96 2.75
N TYR A 192 0.75 -6.22 3.17
CA TYR A 192 -0.40 -7.09 3.43
C TYR A 192 -0.33 -7.62 4.87
N ALA A 193 -1.45 -7.55 5.60
CA ALA A 193 -1.59 -8.21 6.90
C ALA A 193 -2.89 -9.04 6.96
N ILE A 194 -2.87 -10.27 7.48
CA ILE A 194 -1.69 -11.01 7.96
C ILE A 194 -0.83 -11.46 6.75
N LYS A 195 0.48 -11.64 6.94
CA LYS A 195 1.41 -12.12 5.90
C LYS A 195 0.89 -13.41 5.24
N GLY A 196 0.96 -13.45 3.92
CA GLY A 196 0.70 -14.64 3.11
C GLY A 196 1.97 -15.33 2.63
N ASN A 197 1.81 -16.24 1.66
CA ASN A 197 2.88 -17.01 1.03
C ASN A 197 3.71 -17.85 2.03
N TRP A 198 3.03 -18.45 3.00
CA TRP A 198 3.67 -19.40 3.91
C TRP A 198 4.13 -20.65 3.15
N LEU A 199 5.37 -21.06 3.41
CA LEU A 199 5.98 -22.19 2.72
C LEU A 199 5.19 -23.48 3.01
N GLY A 200 4.71 -24.12 1.96
CA GLY A 200 3.92 -25.34 2.08
C GLY A 200 2.44 -25.12 2.35
N GLU A 201 1.94 -23.88 2.22
CA GLU A 201 0.51 -23.58 2.34
C GLU A 201 -0.09 -23.14 0.99
N ALA A 202 -1.35 -23.48 0.77
CA ALA A 202 -2.13 -22.95 -0.35
C ALA A 202 -2.67 -21.56 -0.01
N PRO A 203 -2.89 -20.67 -1.01
CA PRO A 203 -3.37 -19.32 -0.74
C PRO A 203 -4.72 -19.24 -0.03
N TYR A 204 -5.57 -20.23 -0.20
CA TYR A 204 -6.90 -20.30 0.40
C TYR A 204 -7.39 -21.74 0.47
N LYS A 205 -8.50 -21.97 1.19
CA LYS A 205 -9.16 -23.28 1.25
C LYS A 205 -10.14 -23.41 0.09
N VAL A 206 -10.04 -24.49 -0.67
CA VAL A 206 -11.01 -24.78 -1.75
C VAL A 206 -12.38 -25.14 -1.14
N GLY A 207 -13.44 -24.59 -1.69
CA GLY A 207 -14.82 -24.97 -1.36
C GLY A 207 -15.84 -23.93 -1.78
N ARG A 208 -17.10 -24.15 -1.39
CA ARG A 208 -18.18 -23.19 -1.67
C ARG A 208 -17.81 -21.84 -1.03
N PRO A 209 -17.95 -20.71 -1.75
CA PRO A 209 -17.68 -19.40 -1.19
C PRO A 209 -18.32 -19.18 0.19
N CYS A 210 -17.54 -18.63 1.10
CA CYS A 210 -17.91 -18.35 2.49
C CYS A 210 -18.26 -19.58 3.37
N SER A 211 -18.10 -20.81 2.90
CA SER A 211 -18.45 -22.01 3.69
C SER A 211 -17.47 -22.33 4.82
N ALA A 212 -16.34 -21.63 4.89
CA ALA A 212 -15.31 -21.79 5.91
C ALA A 212 -14.80 -20.44 6.43
N CYS A 213 -15.66 -19.42 6.47
CA CYS A 213 -15.30 -18.14 7.05
C CYS A 213 -14.94 -18.26 8.53
N PRO A 214 -13.91 -17.54 9.01
CA PRO A 214 -13.60 -17.49 10.44
C PRO A 214 -14.81 -17.02 11.27
N PRO A 215 -14.98 -17.52 12.52
CA PRO A 215 -16.14 -17.18 13.36
C PRO A 215 -16.36 -15.69 13.60
N ILE A 216 -15.29 -14.88 13.58
CA ILE A 216 -15.36 -13.41 13.71
C ILE A 216 -16.27 -12.76 12.65
N TYR A 217 -16.47 -13.43 11.51
CA TYR A 217 -17.33 -12.96 10.44
C TYR A 217 -18.82 -13.22 10.66
N GLY A 218 -19.20 -13.99 11.68
CA GLY A 218 -20.60 -14.24 12.03
C GLY A 218 -21.43 -14.87 10.91
N GLY A 219 -20.80 -15.59 9.98
CA GLY A 219 -21.44 -16.15 8.79
C GLY A 219 -21.71 -15.14 7.65
N GLY A 220 -21.26 -13.89 7.80
CA GLY A 220 -21.43 -12.86 6.78
C GLY A 220 -20.64 -13.15 5.50
N CYS A 221 -21.31 -12.99 4.36
CA CYS A 221 -20.77 -13.26 3.04
C CYS A 221 -21.18 -12.16 2.07
N SER A 222 -20.23 -11.58 1.36
CA SER A 222 -20.47 -10.60 0.31
C SER A 222 -19.49 -10.83 -0.84
N ASN A 223 -20.00 -10.89 -2.07
CA ASN A 223 -19.18 -11.10 -3.28
C ASN A 223 -18.16 -12.25 -3.12
N ASN A 224 -18.63 -13.42 -2.66
CA ASN A 224 -17.80 -14.62 -2.42
C ASN A 224 -16.71 -14.48 -1.33
N MET A 225 -16.77 -13.45 -0.48
CA MET A 225 -15.80 -13.19 0.58
C MET A 225 -16.45 -13.07 1.96
N CYS A 226 -15.72 -13.48 2.99
CA CYS A 226 -16.08 -13.33 4.40
C CYS A 226 -16.11 -11.86 4.78
N PHE A 227 -17.26 -11.39 5.23
CA PHE A 227 -17.49 -9.96 5.46
C PHE A 227 -18.52 -9.75 6.56
N THR A 228 -18.18 -8.97 7.58
CA THR A 228 -19.07 -8.66 8.72
C THR A 228 -20.03 -7.50 8.46
N GLY A 229 -19.95 -6.84 7.31
CA GLY A 229 -20.45 -5.46 7.20
C GLY A 229 -19.45 -4.49 7.81
N LEU A 230 -19.30 -3.29 7.23
CA LEU A 230 -18.69 -2.19 7.98
C LEU A 230 -19.65 -1.90 9.14
N LYS A 231 -19.30 -2.31 10.37
CA LYS A 231 -19.98 -1.80 11.57
C LYS A 231 -19.66 -0.32 11.63
N SER A 232 -20.43 0.48 10.91
CA SER A 232 -20.39 1.94 10.96
C SER A 232 -20.58 2.32 12.41
N ASN A 233 -19.52 2.82 13.04
CA ASN A 233 -19.59 3.88 14.04
C ASN A 233 -18.25 4.44 14.49
N GLN A 234 -17.10 4.06 13.91
CA GLN A 234 -15.88 4.87 14.00
C GLN A 234 -15.05 4.75 12.72
N VAL A 235 -15.30 5.67 11.79
CA VAL A 235 -14.26 6.09 10.85
C VAL A 235 -13.58 7.28 11.53
N SER A 236 -12.62 7.01 12.42
CA SER A 236 -11.79 8.08 12.95
C SER A 236 -10.75 8.44 11.90
N TRP A 237 -11.13 9.35 11.01
CA TRP A 237 -10.18 10.16 10.27
C TRP A 237 -9.68 11.25 11.22
N PHE A 238 -8.45 11.11 11.71
CA PHE A 238 -7.65 12.19 12.30
C PHE A 238 -6.20 12.02 11.85
#